data_AF-A0A1B8FRT4-F1
#
_entry.id   AF-A0A1B8FRT4-F1
#
_cell.length_a   1.000
_cell.length_b   1.000
_cell.length_c   1.000
_cell.angle_alpha   90.00
_cell.angle_beta   90.00
_cell.angle_gamma   90.00
#
_symmetry.space_group_name_H-M   'P 1'
#
loop_
_entity.id
_entity.type
_entity.pdbx_description
1 polymer ?
#
loop_
_entity_poly.entity_id
_entity_poly.type
_entity_poly.pdbx_seq_one_letter_code
_entity_poly.pdbx_strand_id
1 'polypeptide(L)'
;MHNVTLEFLESEYVDYYAWDWCQSEWSVGAFAIFSAGQYYNVMPSLMVPAENGHLHFGGEALSNGHAWVIGAINSAYRIVLEVLKTEERDYLIEKLVQTWGTMDEVDLGWYTHI
;
A
#
# COMPACT_ATOMS: atom_id res chain seq x y z
N MET A 1 -23.23 -21.34 -14.11
CA MET A 1 -22.43 -22.58 -13.96
C MET A 1 -22.59 -23.39 -15.24
N HIS A 2 -21.50 -23.71 -15.93
CA HIS A 2 -21.45 -24.01 -17.36
C HIS A 2 -21.96 -25.41 -17.82
N ASN A 3 -22.85 -26.06 -17.06
CA ASN A 3 -23.44 -27.37 -17.41
C ASN A 3 -22.43 -28.46 -17.84
N VAL A 4 -21.28 -28.48 -17.18
CA VAL A 4 -20.20 -29.48 -17.35
C VAL A 4 -20.26 -30.50 -16.20
N THR A 5 -19.99 -31.78 -16.50
CA THR A 5 -19.98 -32.84 -15.48
C THR A 5 -18.66 -32.82 -14.71
N LEU A 6 -18.68 -33.38 -13.48
CA LEU A 6 -17.46 -33.56 -12.71
C LEU A 6 -16.47 -34.48 -13.43
N GLU A 7 -16.96 -35.57 -14.05
CA GLU A 7 -16.08 -36.51 -14.78
C GLU A 7 -15.33 -35.83 -15.93
N PHE A 8 -15.98 -34.90 -16.63
CA PHE A 8 -15.33 -34.11 -17.66
C PHE A 8 -14.28 -33.16 -17.07
N LEU A 9 -14.58 -32.48 -15.96
CA LEU A 9 -13.60 -31.60 -15.32
C LEU A 9 -12.38 -32.36 -14.80
N GLU A 10 -12.58 -33.56 -14.25
CA GLU A 10 -11.51 -34.46 -13.81
C GLU A 10 -10.69 -34.98 -14.99
N SER A 11 -11.30 -35.24 -16.15
CA SER A 11 -10.54 -35.67 -17.34
C SER A 11 -9.68 -34.57 -17.94
N GLU A 12 -10.08 -33.30 -17.80
CA GLU A 12 -9.30 -32.14 -18.26
C GLU A 12 -8.27 -31.64 -17.24
N TYR A 13 -8.30 -32.18 -16.02
CA TYR A 13 -7.44 -31.72 -14.93
C TYR A 13 -6.03 -32.31 -15.03
N VAL A 14 -5.01 -31.45 -15.08
CA VAL A 14 -3.60 -31.86 -15.19
C VAL A 14 -2.88 -31.74 -13.85
N ASP A 15 -2.85 -30.55 -13.25
CA ASP A 15 -2.21 -30.28 -11.96
C ASP A 15 -2.68 -28.91 -11.41
N TYR A 16 -2.28 -28.58 -10.18
CA TYR A 16 -2.52 -27.30 -9.54
C TYR A 16 -1.38 -26.84 -8.62
N TYR A 17 -1.32 -25.53 -8.40
CA TYR A 17 -0.56 -24.93 -7.31
C TYR A 17 -1.49 -24.04 -6.49
N ALA A 18 -1.47 -24.22 -5.18
CA ALA A 18 -2.23 -23.40 -4.24
C ALA A 18 -1.27 -22.63 -3.33
N TRP A 19 -1.65 -21.41 -2.99
CA TRP A 19 -0.91 -20.57 -2.05
C TRP A 19 -1.85 -20.00 -1.01
N ASP A 20 -1.44 -20.10 0.26
CA ASP A 20 -2.15 -19.52 1.39
C ASP A 20 -1.34 -18.33 1.94
N TRP A 21 -1.80 -17.12 1.62
CA TRP A 21 -1.19 -15.88 2.08
C TRP A 21 -1.20 -15.74 3.62
N CYS A 22 -2.15 -16.37 4.31
CA CYS A 22 -2.24 -16.31 5.76
C CYS A 22 -1.17 -17.16 6.46
N GLN A 23 -0.60 -18.15 5.77
CA GLN A 23 0.47 -19.01 6.30
C GLN A 23 1.89 -18.50 5.99
N SER A 24 2.01 -17.44 5.19
CA SER A 24 3.29 -16.79 4.94
C SER A 24 3.82 -16.13 6.22
N GLU A 25 5.02 -16.49 6.67
CA GLU A 25 5.68 -15.89 7.84
C GLU A 25 6.05 -14.40 7.62
N TRP A 26 6.13 -13.97 6.35
CA TRP A 26 6.56 -12.63 5.96
C TRP A 26 5.40 -11.66 5.74
N SER A 27 4.20 -12.17 5.40
CA SER A 27 3.02 -11.34 5.15
C SER A 27 1.88 -11.56 6.15
N VAL A 28 1.78 -12.77 6.73
CA VAL A 28 0.79 -13.16 7.77
C VAL A 28 -0.65 -12.77 7.39
N GLY A 29 -0.95 -12.84 6.08
CA GLY A 29 -2.14 -12.25 5.48
C GLY A 29 -1.90 -11.88 4.02
N ALA A 30 -3.00 -11.62 3.31
CA ALA A 30 -2.97 -11.24 1.90
C ALA A 30 -2.80 -9.73 1.69
N PHE A 31 -3.58 -8.93 2.42
CA PHE A 31 -3.62 -7.47 2.32
C PHE A 31 -4.40 -6.89 3.51
N ALA A 32 -4.27 -5.59 3.73
CA ALA A 32 -5.04 -4.86 4.72
C ALA A 32 -6.51 -4.80 4.31
N ILE A 33 -7.38 -5.13 5.27
CA ILE A 33 -8.80 -4.83 5.20
C ILE A 33 -9.21 -4.26 6.55
N PHE A 34 -9.43 -2.96 6.58
CA PHE A 34 -9.74 -2.28 7.83
C PHE A 34 -11.18 -2.56 8.25
N SER A 35 -11.35 -2.84 9.54
CA SER A 35 -12.66 -2.92 10.19
C SER A 35 -13.26 -1.53 10.36
N ALA A 36 -14.57 -1.49 10.64
CA ALA A 36 -15.30 -0.25 10.88
C ALA A 36 -14.56 0.65 11.90
N GLY A 37 -14.30 1.89 11.50
CA GLY A 37 -13.64 2.89 12.35
C GLY A 37 -12.10 2.81 12.42
N GLN A 38 -11.45 1.72 11.97
CA GLN A 38 -9.97 1.63 12.04
C GLN A 38 -9.30 2.66 11.14
N TYR A 39 -9.88 2.93 9.97
CA TYR A 39 -9.36 3.95 9.07
C TYR A 39 -9.31 5.34 9.72
N TYR A 40 -10.35 5.70 10.47
CA TYR A 40 -10.41 6.99 11.15
C TYR A 40 -9.54 7.02 12.42
N ASN A 41 -9.54 5.95 13.21
CA ASN A 41 -8.93 5.95 14.55
C ASN A 41 -7.44 5.54 14.57
N VAL A 42 -6.99 4.74 13.60
CA VAL A 42 -5.65 4.12 13.63
C VAL A 42 -4.75 4.67 12.53
N MET A 43 -5.29 4.84 11.32
CA MET A 43 -4.53 5.30 10.16
C MET A 43 -3.76 6.61 10.43
N PRO A 44 -4.33 7.66 11.07
CA PRO A 44 -3.60 8.90 11.29
C PRO A 44 -2.29 8.70 12.05
N SER A 45 -2.31 7.90 13.12
CA SER A 45 -1.13 7.64 13.94
C SER A 45 -0.07 6.82 13.20
N LEU A 46 -0.47 5.92 12.29
CA LEU A 46 0.46 5.10 11.51
C LEU A 46 1.12 5.87 10.35
N MET A 47 0.48 6.95 9.88
CA MET A 47 0.99 7.77 8.78
C MET A 47 1.90 8.91 9.24
N VAL A 48 1.98 9.19 10.55
CA VAL A 48 2.90 10.20 11.09
C VAL A 48 4.31 9.61 11.18
N PRO A 49 5.33 10.26 10.58
CA PRO A 49 6.72 9.87 10.76
C PRO A 49 7.13 9.92 12.23
N ALA A 50 7.84 8.89 12.68
CA ALA A 50 8.41 8.78 14.01
C ALA A 50 9.89 9.19 14.03
N GLU A 51 10.48 9.24 15.23
CA GLU A 51 11.90 9.55 15.46
C GLU A 51 12.36 10.84 14.74
N ASN A 52 11.66 11.96 15.02
CA ASN A 52 11.92 13.26 14.40
C ASN A 52 11.92 13.22 12.85
N GLY A 53 11.11 12.34 12.25
CA GLY A 53 10.99 12.22 10.80
C GLY A 53 12.00 11.28 10.15
N HIS A 54 12.63 10.36 10.90
CA HIS A 54 13.59 9.37 10.37
C HIS A 54 13.07 7.93 10.37
N LEU A 55 11.89 7.68 10.96
CA LEU A 55 11.20 6.39 10.89
C LEU A 55 9.86 6.57 10.18
N HIS A 56 9.70 5.88 9.06
CA HIS A 56 8.49 5.96 8.24
C HIS A 56 7.91 4.57 8.02
N PHE A 57 6.58 4.48 8.05
CA PHE A 57 5.87 3.26 7.72
C PHE A 57 5.17 3.41 6.36
N GLY A 58 5.31 2.38 5.54
CA GLY A 58 4.72 2.29 4.20
C GLY A 58 4.24 0.88 3.88
N GLY A 59 3.79 0.70 2.64
CA GLY A 59 3.11 -0.50 2.16
C GLY A 59 1.65 -0.20 1.83
N GLU A 60 0.98 -1.16 1.19
CA GLU A 60 -0.40 -0.98 0.71
C GLU A 60 -1.36 -0.58 1.84
N ALA A 61 -1.17 -1.13 3.04
CA ALA A 61 -1.96 -0.82 4.23
C ALA A 61 -1.93 0.66 4.64
N LEU A 62 -0.88 1.40 4.24
CA LEU A 62 -0.63 2.79 4.62
C LEU A 62 -0.82 3.74 3.44
N SER A 63 -1.89 3.47 2.71
CA SER A 63 -2.44 4.22 1.59
C SER A 63 -3.96 4.01 1.55
N ASN A 64 -4.63 4.66 0.62
CA ASN A 64 -6.05 4.47 0.34
C ASN A 64 -6.28 3.34 -0.68
N GLY A 65 -5.20 2.80 -1.26
CA GLY A 65 -5.20 1.72 -2.24
C GLY A 65 -4.99 0.34 -1.62
N HIS A 66 -5.67 0.04 -0.51
CA HIS A 66 -5.59 -1.28 0.15
C HIS A 66 -5.80 -2.42 -0.86
N ALA A 67 -5.02 -3.50 -0.73
CA ALA A 67 -4.99 -4.66 -1.61
C ALA A 67 -4.49 -4.41 -3.05
N TRP A 68 -4.03 -3.20 -3.38
CA TRP A 68 -3.55 -2.86 -4.72
C TRP A 68 -2.11 -2.38 -4.72
N VAL A 69 -1.40 -2.67 -5.82
CA VAL A 69 -0.01 -2.21 -6.05
C VAL A 69 0.11 -0.69 -5.96
N ILE A 70 -0.90 0.04 -6.45
CA ILE A 70 -0.91 1.51 -6.40
C ILE A 70 -0.84 2.03 -4.97
N GLY A 71 -1.42 1.32 -4.00
CA GLY A 71 -1.33 1.70 -2.60
C GLY A 71 0.10 1.64 -2.06
N ALA A 72 0.82 0.56 -2.38
CA ALA A 72 2.24 0.46 -2.04
C ALA A 72 3.07 1.55 -2.69
N ILE A 73 2.84 1.85 -3.98
CA ILE A 73 3.56 2.91 -4.71
C ILE A 73 3.28 4.29 -4.12
N ASN A 74 2.02 4.61 -3.84
CA ASN A 74 1.64 5.89 -3.24
C ASN A 74 2.30 6.08 -1.86
N SER A 75 2.25 5.06 -1.01
CA SER A 75 2.93 5.11 0.29
C SER A 75 4.45 5.33 0.13
N ALA A 76 5.09 4.72 -0.86
CA ALA A 76 6.52 4.89 -1.12
C ALA A 76 6.84 6.32 -1.59
N TYR A 77 6.02 6.88 -2.50
CA TYR A 77 6.15 8.27 -2.95
C TYR A 77 6.03 9.24 -1.76
N ARG A 78 5.00 9.07 -0.92
CA ARG A 78 4.81 9.85 0.31
C ARG A 78 6.05 9.80 1.20
N ILE A 79 6.60 8.62 1.46
CA ILE A 79 7.76 8.46 2.34
C ILE A 79 9.00 9.17 1.78
N VAL A 80 9.25 9.07 0.47
CA VAL A 80 10.36 9.80 -0.14
C VAL A 80 10.16 11.30 0.06
N LEU A 81 8.95 11.82 -0.17
CA LEU A 81 8.64 13.23 0.08
C LEU A 81 8.85 13.62 1.56
N GLU A 82 8.41 12.78 2.50
CA GLU A 82 8.61 12.99 3.95
C GLU A 82 10.09 13.06 4.30
N VAL A 83 10.89 12.11 3.85
CA VAL A 83 12.35 12.09 4.08
C VAL A 83 13.01 13.35 3.51
N LEU A 84 12.66 13.73 2.28
CA LEU A 84 13.25 14.92 1.66
C LEU A 84 12.84 16.21 2.38
N LYS A 85 11.63 16.27 2.94
CA LYS A 85 11.17 17.39 3.78
C LYS A 85 11.89 17.40 5.13
N THR A 86 12.04 16.26 5.81
CA THR A 86 12.79 16.13 7.08
C THR A 86 14.24 16.63 6.91
N GLU A 87 14.85 16.31 5.77
CA GLU A 87 16.25 16.62 5.46
C GLU A 87 16.46 18.00 4.78
N GLU A 88 15.39 18.80 4.64
CA GLU A 88 15.41 20.12 4.00
C GLU A 88 16.05 20.09 2.58
N ARG A 89 15.60 19.14 1.75
CA ARG A 89 16.14 18.89 0.40
C ARG A 89 15.21 19.38 -0.72
N ASP A 90 14.87 20.66 -0.72
CA ASP A 90 13.89 21.24 -1.66
C ASP A 90 14.18 20.93 -3.13
N TYR A 91 15.44 21.02 -3.56
CA TYR A 91 15.82 20.71 -4.95
C TYR A 91 15.53 19.25 -5.34
N LEU A 92 15.58 18.31 -4.39
CA LEU A 92 15.22 16.91 -4.63
C LEU A 92 13.71 16.71 -4.64
N ILE A 93 12.95 17.53 -3.90
CA ILE A 93 11.48 17.54 -3.96
C ILE A 93 11.04 18.00 -5.35
N GLU A 94 11.63 19.08 -5.87
CA GLU A 94 11.36 19.53 -7.25
C GLU A 94 11.70 18.43 -8.26
N LYS A 95 12.84 17.76 -8.10
CA LYS A 95 13.24 16.65 -8.96
C LYS A 95 12.28 15.47 -8.86
N LEU A 96 11.79 15.13 -7.67
CA LEU A 96 10.79 14.08 -7.45
C LEU A 96 9.53 14.37 -8.27
N VAL A 97 8.99 15.59 -8.13
CA VAL A 97 7.78 16.02 -8.84
C VAL A 97 7.99 16.07 -10.35
N GLN A 98 9.13 16.57 -10.83
CA GLN A 98 9.44 16.59 -12.26
C GLN A 98 9.58 15.18 -12.87
N THR A 99 10.09 14.23 -12.09
CA THR A 99 10.34 12.86 -12.58
C THR A 99 9.09 12.00 -12.53
N TRP A 100 8.31 12.10 -11.46
CA TRP A 100 7.23 11.16 -11.14
C TRP A 100 5.84 11.81 -11.11
N GLY A 101 5.75 13.13 -11.31
CA GLY A 101 4.52 13.89 -11.17
C GLY A 101 4.16 14.13 -9.70
N THR A 102 2.92 14.57 -9.48
CA THR A 102 2.32 14.65 -8.14
C THR A 102 1.50 13.40 -7.87
N MET A 103 1.30 13.10 -6.59
CA MET A 103 0.45 12.00 -6.16
C MET A 103 -0.96 12.52 -5.84
N ASP A 104 -1.96 12.05 -6.60
CA ASP A 104 -3.38 12.28 -6.32
C ASP A 104 -3.93 11.15 -5.45
N GLU A 105 -3.58 11.18 -4.16
CA GLU A 105 -4.23 10.38 -3.13
C GLU A 105 -5.17 11.28 -2.30
N VAL A 106 -6.27 10.74 -1.76
CA VAL A 106 -7.22 11.56 -0.98
C VAL A 106 -6.45 12.30 0.10
N ASP A 107 -6.56 13.62 0.04
CA ASP A 107 -5.92 14.53 0.97
C ASP A 107 -6.36 14.20 2.39
N LEU A 108 -5.43 13.65 3.18
CA LEU A 108 -5.68 13.35 4.58
C LEU A 108 -5.61 14.61 5.46
N GLY A 109 -5.23 15.77 4.91
CA GLY A 109 -5.30 17.07 5.57
C GLY A 109 -4.09 17.42 6.46
N TRP A 110 -3.07 16.55 6.52
CA TRP A 110 -1.91 16.73 7.42
C TRP A 110 -0.58 16.95 6.69
N TYR A 111 -0.50 16.74 5.36
CA TYR A 111 0.78 16.71 4.62
C TYR A 111 0.79 17.43 3.26
N THR A 112 -0.34 17.96 2.81
CA THR A 112 -0.57 18.53 1.47
C THR A 112 -0.47 20.06 1.46
N HIS A 113 0.65 20.57 1.94
CA HIS A 113 1.15 21.85 1.46
C HIS A 113 2.53 21.60 0.85
N ILE A 114 2.53 21.42 -0.46
CA ILE A 114 3.67 21.68 -1.33
C ILE A 114 3.39 23.04 -1.96
#